data_AF-A0A1E3PTC6-F1
#
_entry.id   AF-A0A1E3PTC6-F1
#
_cell.length_a   1.000
_cell.length_b   1.000
_cell.length_c   1.000
_cell.angle_alpha   90.00
_cell.angle_beta   90.00
_cell.angle_gamma   90.00
#
_symmetry.space_group_name_H-M   'P 1'
#
loop_
_entity.id
_entity.type
_entity.pdbx_description
1 polymer ?
#
loop_
_entity_poly.entity_id
_entity_poly.type
_entity_poly.pdbx_seq_one_letter_code
_entity_poly.pdbx_strand_id
1 'polypeptide(L)'
;MKLSLIDQAKCNSSIAYALNSLLFAYLKSVGQDTKDHAIMQELSRVKSYMGKIKSAENKSQGPATVIDKEAASRVVKHALSGNSKIDAKNLEKTRQQDNANKFLQSMAERSLPGVGTHKRFSDDEDDGKGEGAKGNVKDRKKRKTAVK
;
A
#
# COMPACT_ATOMS: atom_id res chain seq x y z
N MET A 1 17.99 8.53 27.66
CA MET A 1 17.67 7.34 26.85
C MET A 1 16.21 7.41 26.46
N LYS A 2 15.89 7.46 25.17
CA LYS A 2 14.50 7.47 24.68
C LYS A 2 14.24 6.10 24.04
N LEU A 3 13.43 5.28 24.69
CA LEU A 3 13.01 3.99 24.14
C LEU A 3 11.99 4.22 23.02
N SER A 4 11.86 3.22 22.14
CA SER A 4 10.76 3.19 21.19
C SER A 4 9.42 3.16 21.95
N LEU A 5 8.36 3.69 21.33
CA LEU A 5 7.02 3.75 21.97
C LEU A 5 6.53 2.35 22.37
N ILE A 6 6.84 1.34 21.57
CA ILE A 6 6.41 -0.03 21.83
C ILE A 6 7.18 -0.66 23.00
N ASP A 7 8.49 -0.41 23.10
CA ASP A 7 9.31 -0.93 24.20
C ASP A 7 8.97 -0.26 25.52
N GLN A 8 8.62 1.03 25.49
CA GLN A 8 8.12 1.73 26.66
C GLN A 8 6.79 1.13 27.15
N ALA A 9 5.86 0.82 26.24
CA ALA A 9 4.58 0.21 26.59
C ALA A 9 4.76 -1.20 27.19
N LYS A 10 5.67 -2.01 26.65
CA LYS A 10 6.04 -3.32 27.21
C LYS A 10 6.61 -3.18 28.60
N CYS A 11 7.59 -2.30 28.80
CA CYS A 11 8.22 -2.06 30.09
C CYS A 11 7.19 -1.67 31.15
N ASN A 12 6.34 -0.69 30.85
CA ASN A 12 5.29 -0.23 31.77
C ASN A 12 4.28 -1.34 32.12
N SER A 13 3.90 -2.16 31.14
CA SER A 13 2.96 -3.27 31.37
C SER A 13 3.58 -4.38 32.21
N SER A 14 4.86 -4.68 32.01
CA SER A 14 5.61 -5.65 32.82
C SER A 14 5.77 -5.18 34.26
N ILE A 15 6.06 -3.90 34.48
CA ILE A 15 6.14 -3.31 35.83
C ILE A 15 4.78 -3.41 36.53
N ALA A 16 3.70 -2.99 35.86
CA ALA A 16 2.35 -3.09 36.42
C ALA A 16 1.97 -4.54 36.76
N TYR A 17 2.34 -5.51 35.91
CA TYR A 17 2.14 -6.93 36.18
C TYR A 17 2.92 -7.40 37.41
N ALA A 18 4.19 -7.00 37.54
CA ALA A 18 5.03 -7.37 38.68
C ALA A 18 4.46 -6.84 40.00
N LEU A 19 4.03 -5.58 40.04
CA LEU A 19 3.40 -4.96 41.21
C LEU A 19 2.11 -5.69 41.60
N ASN A 20 1.22 -5.93 40.64
CA ASN A 20 -0.03 -6.64 40.90
C ASN A 20 0.21 -8.11 41.33
N SER A 21 1.23 -8.76 40.78
CA SER A 21 1.61 -10.13 41.16
C SER A 21 2.16 -10.19 42.59
N LEU A 22 2.95 -9.18 42.99
CA LEU A 22 3.47 -9.07 44.35
C LEU A 22 2.33 -8.83 45.34
N LEU A 23 1.38 -7.95 45.01
CA LEU A 23 0.20 -7.71 45.82
C LEU A 23 -0.66 -8.98 45.94
N PHE A 24 -0.85 -9.71 44.84
CA PHE A 24 -1.56 -10.99 44.86
C PHE A 24 -0.87 -12.02 45.78
N ALA A 25 0.46 -12.14 45.70
CA ALA A 25 1.22 -13.01 46.59
C ALA A 25 1.08 -12.59 48.07
N TYR A 26 1.09 -11.28 48.34
CA TYR A 26 0.87 -10.74 49.68
C TYR A 26 -0.52 -11.10 50.23
N LEU A 27 -1.59 -10.88 49.46
CA LEU A 27 -2.96 -11.21 49.88
C LEU A 27 -3.09 -12.71 50.19
N LYS A 28 -2.44 -13.57 49.40
CA LYS A 28 -2.38 -15.01 49.67
C LYS A 28 -1.61 -15.34 50.95
N SER A 29 -0.52 -14.63 51.26
CA SER A 29 0.23 -14.84 52.49
C SER A 29 -0.53 -14.44 53.75
N VAL A 30 -1.41 -13.44 53.66
CA VAL A 30 -2.28 -13.01 54.75
C VAL A 30 -3.52 -13.91 54.89
N GLY A 31 -3.73 -14.85 53.96
CA GLY A 31 -4.86 -15.78 53.96
C GLY A 31 -6.18 -15.16 53.52
N GLN A 32 -6.14 -13.99 52.87
CA GLN A 32 -7.34 -13.34 52.34
C GLN A 32 -7.81 -14.05 51.06
N ASP A 33 -9.12 -14.21 50.88
CA ASP A 33 -9.64 -14.81 49.65
C ASP A 33 -9.33 -13.90 48.46
N THR A 34 -8.68 -14.48 47.46
CA THR A 34 -8.21 -13.78 46.27
C THR A 34 -9.21 -13.86 45.12
N LYS A 35 -10.21 -14.73 45.20
CA LYS A 35 -11.22 -14.88 44.14
C LYS A 35 -12.22 -13.73 44.13
N ASP A 36 -12.65 -13.30 45.32
CA ASP A 36 -13.61 -12.21 45.49
C ASP A 36 -12.93 -10.83 45.54
N HIS A 37 -11.60 -10.79 45.63
CA HIS A 37 -10.85 -9.55 45.71
C HIS A 37 -10.66 -8.90 44.32
N ALA A 38 -10.73 -7.56 44.27
CA ALA A 38 -10.60 -6.76 43.04
C ALA A 38 -9.27 -6.97 42.29
N ILE A 39 -8.27 -7.59 42.93
CA ILE A 39 -6.97 -7.92 42.31
C ILE A 39 -7.12 -8.79 41.06
N MET A 40 -8.12 -9.67 41.00
CA MET A 40 -8.38 -10.50 39.82
C MET A 40 -8.82 -9.68 38.61
N GLN A 41 -9.53 -8.56 38.86
CA GLN A 41 -9.91 -7.61 37.82
C GLN A 41 -8.68 -6.86 37.30
N GLU A 42 -7.79 -6.43 38.19
CA GLU A 42 -6.53 -5.76 37.79
C GLU A 42 -5.59 -6.68 37.02
N LEU A 43 -5.48 -7.96 37.39
CA LEU A 43 -4.72 -8.95 36.63
C LEU A 43 -5.31 -9.17 35.23
N SER A 44 -6.64 -9.27 35.13
CA SER A 44 -7.35 -9.39 33.85
C SER A 44 -7.18 -8.15 32.97
N ARG A 45 -7.15 -6.97 33.59
CA ARG A 45 -6.90 -5.69 32.94
C ARG A 45 -5.48 -5.61 32.38
N VAL A 46 -4.46 -5.96 33.16
CA VAL A 46 -3.06 -5.99 32.68
C VAL A 46 -2.88 -7.00 31.55
N LYS A 47 -3.47 -8.20 31.66
CA LYS A 47 -3.48 -9.20 30.59
C LYS A 47 -4.09 -8.66 29.30
N SER A 48 -5.18 -7.91 29.39
CA SER A 48 -5.82 -7.27 28.26
C SER A 48 -4.92 -6.21 27.60
N TYR A 49 -4.18 -5.42 28.38
CA TYR A 49 -3.21 -4.46 27.83
C TYR A 49 -2.03 -5.14 27.14
N MET A 50 -1.49 -6.22 27.70
CA MET A 50 -0.47 -7.03 27.02
C MET A 50 -0.99 -7.58 25.69
N GLY A 51 -2.26 -7.99 25.62
CA GLY A 51 -2.91 -8.40 24.38
C GLY A 51 -3.03 -7.26 23.35
N LYS A 52 -3.37 -6.04 23.80
CA LYS A 52 -3.40 -4.84 22.93
C LYS A 52 -2.02 -4.49 22.39
N ILE A 53 -0.98 -4.60 23.22
CA ILE A 53 0.42 -4.36 22.81
C ILE A 53 0.81 -5.37 21.73
N LYS A 54 0.62 -6.67 21.96
CA LYS A 54 0.89 -7.72 20.95
C LYS A 54 0.12 -7.48 19.65
N SER A 55 -1.14 -7.05 19.77
CA SER A 55 -1.94 -6.71 18.60
C SER A 55 -1.37 -5.51 17.83
N ALA A 56 -0.86 -4.49 18.54
CA ALA A 56 -0.23 -3.34 17.93
C ALA A 56 1.10 -3.69 17.24
N GLU A 57 1.87 -4.62 17.81
CA GLU A 57 3.09 -5.13 17.18
C GLU A 57 2.79 -5.84 15.86
N ASN A 58 1.77 -6.71 15.87
CA ASN A 58 1.37 -7.49 14.70
C ASN A 58 0.66 -6.63 13.63
N LYS A 59 -0.04 -5.56 14.03
CA LYS A 59 -0.69 -4.60 13.10
C LYS A 59 0.28 -3.79 12.26
N SER A 60 1.59 -3.84 12.53
CA SER A 60 2.63 -3.33 11.62
C SER A 60 2.53 -3.96 10.21
N GLN A 61 1.87 -5.11 10.06
CA GLN A 61 1.62 -5.76 8.76
C GLN A 61 0.52 -5.11 7.90
N GLY A 62 -0.01 -3.95 8.30
CA GLY A 62 -0.95 -3.17 7.49
C GLY A 62 -2.41 -3.24 7.98
N PRO A 63 -3.28 -2.37 7.45
CA PRO A 63 -4.69 -2.34 7.85
C PRO A 63 -5.37 -3.67 7.51
N ALA A 64 -6.10 -4.23 8.48
CA ALA A 64 -6.86 -5.48 8.32
C ALA A 64 -8.01 -5.40 7.30
N THR A 65 -8.28 -4.20 6.78
CA THR A 65 -9.32 -3.95 5.79
C THR A 65 -8.68 -3.39 4.53
N VAL A 66 -8.87 -4.09 3.42
CA VAL A 66 -8.52 -3.60 2.09
C VAL A 66 -9.54 -2.52 1.75
N ILE A 67 -9.09 -1.28 1.63
CA ILE A 67 -9.97 -0.18 1.21
C ILE A 67 -10.34 -0.42 -0.26
N ASP A 68 -11.65 -0.55 -0.53
CA ASP A 68 -12.18 -0.59 -1.89
C ASP A 68 -12.06 0.82 -2.51
N LYS A 69 -10.99 0.99 -3.30
CA LYS A 69 -10.69 2.23 -4.00
C LYS A 69 -11.75 2.58 -5.05
N GLU A 70 -12.44 1.59 -5.61
CA GLU A 70 -13.50 1.83 -6.58
C GLU A 70 -14.76 2.35 -5.90
N ALA A 71 -15.18 1.74 -4.79
CA ALA A 71 -16.30 2.22 -4.00
C ALA A 71 -16.05 3.65 -3.50
N ALA A 72 -14.86 3.94 -2.97
CA ALA A 72 -14.48 5.30 -2.57
C ALA A 72 -14.54 6.29 -3.75
N SER A 73 -14.08 5.88 -4.94
CA SER A 73 -14.18 6.69 -6.15
C SER A 73 -15.63 6.96 -6.57
N ARG A 74 -16.54 5.98 -6.42
CA ARG A 74 -17.97 6.15 -6.71
C ARG A 74 -18.62 7.12 -5.72
N VAL A 75 -18.31 7.01 -4.44
CA VAL A 75 -18.79 7.93 -3.39
C VAL A 75 -18.36 9.36 -3.68
N VAL A 76 -17.07 9.57 -4.02
CA VAL A 76 -16.55 10.90 -4.37
C VAL A 76 -17.21 11.45 -5.63
N LYS A 77 -17.37 10.64 -6.68
CA LYS A 77 -18.05 11.05 -7.93
C LYS A 77 -19.51 11.46 -7.68
N HIS A 78 -20.26 10.69 -6.90
CA HIS A 78 -21.65 11.01 -6.59
C HIS A 78 -21.79 12.22 -5.67
N ALA A 79 -20.86 12.44 -4.73
CA ALA A 79 -20.86 13.63 -3.89
C ALA A 79 -20.57 14.91 -4.70
N LEU A 80 -19.85 14.80 -5.82
CA LEU A 80 -19.47 15.92 -6.68
C LEU A 80 -20.35 16.12 -7.92
N SER A 81 -21.26 15.17 -8.24
CA SER A 81 -22.09 15.18 -9.46
C SER A 81 -23.21 16.23 -9.48
N GLY A 82 -23.22 17.17 -8.53
CA GLY A 82 -24.10 18.34 -8.53
C GLY A 82 -23.46 19.60 -9.13
N ASN A 83 -22.17 19.54 -9.53
CA ASN A 83 -21.44 20.71 -10.01
C ASN A 83 -21.27 20.69 -11.53
N SER A 84 -22.27 21.25 -12.23
CA SER A 84 -22.35 21.27 -13.70
C SER A 84 -21.10 21.80 -14.41
N LYS A 85 -20.38 22.75 -13.80
CA LYS A 85 -19.13 23.32 -14.34
C LYS A 85 -17.97 22.32 -14.32
N ILE A 86 -17.92 21.44 -13.32
CA ILE A 86 -16.86 20.43 -13.18
C ILE A 86 -17.14 19.25 -14.10
N ASP A 87 -18.40 18.82 -14.22
CA ASP A 87 -18.80 17.74 -15.11
C ASP A 87 -18.55 18.09 -16.59
N ALA A 88 -18.86 19.33 -17.01
CA ALA A 88 -18.58 19.81 -18.35
C ALA A 88 -17.06 19.83 -18.66
N LYS A 89 -16.23 20.29 -17.71
CA LYS A 89 -14.77 20.30 -17.87
C LYS A 89 -14.18 18.88 -17.92
N ASN A 90 -14.73 17.95 -17.13
CA ASN A 90 -14.27 16.57 -17.11
C ASN A 90 -14.64 15.85 -18.41
N LEU A 91 -15.84 16.10 -18.94
CA LEU A 91 -16.31 15.56 -20.21
C LEU A 91 -15.47 16.07 -21.39
N GLU A 92 -15.15 17.37 -21.40
CA GLU A 92 -14.30 17.97 -22.43
C GLU A 92 -12.88 17.36 -22.41
N LYS A 93 -12.30 17.17 -21.22
CA LYS A 93 -11.01 16.49 -21.05
C LYS A 93 -11.04 15.04 -21.51
N THR A 94 -12.10 14.29 -21.22
CA THR A 94 -12.23 12.90 -21.69
C THR A 94 -12.34 12.84 -23.21
N ARG A 95 -13.14 13.72 -23.82
CA ARG A 95 -13.23 13.82 -25.29
C ARG A 95 -11.90 14.17 -25.93
N GLN A 96 -11.14 15.10 -25.36
CA GLN A 96 -9.81 15.44 -25.86
C GLN A 96 -8.83 14.27 -25.75
N GLN A 97 -8.86 13.52 -24.65
CA GLN A 97 -8.04 12.33 -24.47
C GLN A 97 -8.42 11.20 -25.43
N ASP A 98 -9.71 10.96 -25.66
CA ASP A 98 -10.19 9.96 -26.61
C ASP A 98 -9.79 10.31 -28.04
N ASN A 99 -9.88 11.59 -28.40
CA ASN A 99 -9.45 12.08 -29.71
C ASN A 99 -7.93 11.97 -29.89
N ALA A 100 -7.14 12.30 -28.85
CA ALA A 100 -5.70 12.13 -28.86
C ALA A 100 -5.29 10.65 -28.95
N ASN A 101 -5.95 9.76 -28.23
CA ASN A 101 -5.70 8.32 -28.29
C ASN A 101 -6.04 7.74 -29.67
N LYS A 102 -7.17 8.14 -30.26
CA LYS A 102 -7.53 7.77 -31.63
C LYS A 102 -6.52 8.28 -32.65
N PHE A 103 -6.04 9.51 -32.48
CA PHE A 103 -5.00 10.09 -33.33
C PHE A 103 -3.69 9.31 -33.24
N LEU A 104 -3.21 9.03 -32.03
CA LEU A 104 -1.99 8.23 -31.80
C LEU A 104 -2.12 6.81 -32.38
N GLN A 105 -3.28 6.18 -32.23
CA GLN A 105 -3.57 4.87 -32.80
C GLN A 105 -3.53 4.91 -34.33
N SER A 106 -4.13 5.93 -34.94
CA SER A 106 -4.09 6.12 -36.40
C SER A 106 -2.68 6.41 -36.94
N MET A 107 -1.81 7.04 -36.13
CA MET A 107 -0.43 7.33 -36.49
C MET A 107 0.45 6.08 -36.37
N ALA A 108 0.22 5.25 -35.35
CA ALA A 108 0.88 3.95 -35.18
C ALA A 108 0.47 2.94 -36.26
N GLU A 109 -0.80 2.95 -36.70
CA GLU A 109 -1.27 2.15 -37.84
C GLU A 109 -0.68 2.63 -39.17
N ARG A 110 -0.43 3.94 -39.31
CA ARG A 110 0.19 4.52 -40.51
C ARG A 110 1.70 4.31 -40.55
N SER A 111 2.36 4.04 -39.42
CA SER A 111 3.80 3.76 -39.35
C SER A 111 4.18 2.31 -39.67
N LEU A 112 3.25 1.49 -40.16
CA LEU A 112 3.50 0.19 -40.79
C LEU A 112 2.80 0.22 -42.15
N PRO A 113 3.49 0.49 -43.29
CA PRO A 113 4.60 -0.32 -43.80
C PRO A 113 5.73 0.47 -44.53
N GLY A 114 6.91 -0.15 -44.68
CA GLY A 114 7.80 0.09 -45.84
C GLY A 114 8.69 1.34 -45.85
N VAL A 115 10.00 1.09 -45.70
CA VAL A 115 11.16 1.81 -46.27
C VAL A 115 10.93 3.28 -46.66
N GLY A 116 11.27 4.19 -45.75
CA GLY A 116 11.56 5.59 -46.05
C GLY A 116 13.04 5.87 -45.84
N THR A 117 13.84 5.84 -46.91
CA THR A 117 15.25 6.22 -46.90
C THR A 117 15.38 7.73 -46.73
N HIS A 118 15.54 8.21 -45.49
CA HIS A 118 16.10 9.54 -45.27
C HIS A 118 17.63 9.45 -45.37
N LYS A 119 18.20 10.10 -46.39
CA LYS A 119 19.65 10.36 -46.49
C LYS A 119 20.09 11.09 -45.24
N ARG A 120 20.82 10.39 -44.36
CA ARG A 120 21.60 11.02 -43.30
C ARG A 120 22.84 11.62 -43.96
N PHE A 121 22.95 12.94 -43.91
CA PHE A 121 24.18 13.67 -44.12
C PHE A 121 25.12 13.30 -42.97
N SER A 122 26.26 12.69 -43.28
CA SER A 122 27.31 12.35 -42.33
C SER A 122 28.31 13.50 -42.32
N ASP A 123 28.34 14.26 -41.22
CA ASP A 123 29.52 15.00 -40.80
C ASP A 123 30.15 14.24 -39.63
N ASP A 124 31.41 13.88 -39.84
CA ASP A 124 32.34 13.35 -38.85
C ASP A 124 32.53 14.34 -37.71
N GLU A 125 32.48 13.87 -36.46
CA GLU A 125 33.40 14.30 -35.38
C GLU A 125 33.26 13.39 -34.15
N ASP A 126 34.25 12.49 -34.07
CA ASP A 126 35.13 12.16 -32.95
C ASP A 126 34.65 12.07 -31.47
N ASP A 127 35.20 11.01 -30.87
CA ASP A 127 35.58 10.77 -29.48
C ASP A 127 34.57 10.40 -28.36
N GLY A 128 34.93 9.31 -27.66
CA GLY A 128 34.58 9.11 -26.24
C GLY A 128 33.93 7.79 -25.82
N LYS A 129 34.75 6.80 -25.44
CA LYS A 129 34.44 5.47 -24.87
C LYS A 129 33.45 5.46 -23.67
N GLY A 130 32.71 4.34 -23.48
CA GLY A 130 32.32 3.87 -22.14
C GLY A 130 31.05 3.01 -21.98
N GLU A 131 31.16 1.72 -22.30
CA GLU A 131 30.50 0.51 -21.75
C GLU A 131 29.08 0.52 -21.11
N GLY A 132 28.20 -0.32 -21.70
CA GLY A 132 27.69 -1.52 -21.01
C GLY A 132 26.26 -1.51 -20.43
N ALA A 133 25.33 -2.27 -21.05
CA ALA A 133 24.51 -3.28 -20.36
C ALA A 133 23.57 -4.05 -21.32
N LYS A 134 23.53 -5.36 -21.08
CA LYS A 134 22.85 -6.46 -21.79
C LYS A 134 21.31 -6.40 -21.75
N GLY A 135 20.66 -6.97 -22.76
CA GLY A 135 19.25 -7.38 -22.69
C GLY A 135 18.70 -8.01 -23.97
N ASN A 136 18.89 -9.32 -24.12
CA ASN A 136 18.48 -10.14 -25.26
C ASN A 136 17.01 -10.58 -25.13
N VAL A 137 16.16 -10.42 -26.15
CA VAL A 137 14.89 -11.18 -26.24
C VAL A 137 14.72 -11.75 -27.65
N LYS A 138 14.94 -13.06 -27.70
CA LYS A 138 14.69 -13.97 -28.80
C LYS A 138 13.19 -14.22 -28.99
N ASP A 139 12.85 -14.46 -30.26
CA ASP A 139 11.84 -15.39 -30.77
C ASP A 139 10.35 -15.12 -30.54
N ARG A 140 9.77 -14.52 -31.60
CA ARG A 140 8.45 -14.87 -32.13
C ARG A 140 8.40 -16.34 -32.57
N LYS A 141 7.55 -17.19 -31.98
CA LYS A 141 6.74 -18.18 -32.75
C LYS A 141 5.65 -18.88 -31.93
N LYS A 142 4.40 -18.64 -32.29
CA LYS A 142 3.22 -19.55 -32.37
C LYS A 142 1.97 -18.66 -32.46
N ARG A 143 1.62 -18.11 -33.63
CA ARG A 143 0.68 -18.70 -34.62
C ARG A 143 -0.54 -19.39 -33.99
N LYS A 144 -1.64 -18.63 -33.97
CA LYS A 144 -3.00 -18.91 -34.47
C LYS A 144 -3.54 -20.36 -34.34
N THR A 145 -4.69 -20.48 -33.67
CA THR A 145 -5.89 -21.24 -34.09
C THR A 145 -7.01 -20.86 -33.10
N ALA A 146 -8.00 -20.07 -33.52
CA ALA A 146 -9.26 -20.49 -34.15
C ALA A 146 -10.40 -20.49 -33.11
N VAL A 147 -11.11 -19.36 -33.08
CA VAL A 147 -12.50 -19.30 -32.63
C VAL A 147 -13.35 -19.99 -33.69
N LYS A 148 -14.13 -20.97 -33.28
CA LYS A 148 -15.51 -21.11 -33.73
C LYS A 148 -16.33 -21.62 -32.56
#